data_AF-A0A4Z1FWV0-F1
#
_entry.id   AF-A0A4Z1FWV0-F1
#
_cell.length_a   1.000
_cell.length_b   1.000
_cell.length_c   1.000
_cell.angle_alpha   90.00
_cell.angle_beta   90.00
_cell.angle_gamma   90.00
#
_symmetry.space_group_name_H-M   'P 1'
#
loop_
_entity.id
_entity.type
_entity.pdbx_description
1 polymer ?
#
loop_
_entity_poly.entity_id
_entity_poly.type
_entity_poly.pdbx_seq_one_letter_code
_entity_poly.pdbx_strand_id
1 'polypeptide(L)'
;MIQAVSYSYYARTQTLQPEFYQGLLDRGWRRSGTLLYKPDLRKSCCPQYTIRLDSHQFRATKDQRQVVNRFNKYVLGDTYTKEAARLYPKSREQAKKRNTDFDLEERIHEGEKEKVKTPPEPAHAFTVTLETDKFTEEKYTLFENYQRIVHHEPPDRISKGGFKNFLCSSPLPRSTTTIDGKIKHLGSYHQCYRLDGKLIAIGVLDLLPKCVSAVYFMYHESVHSHGFGKLGAVREIALAKEESYQYWYAGFYIHTCVKMRYKGDYSPQYILDPETYNWILFDEHLRGKFDERKYVSETQTASESSESSTQNSDSNNTPDEDSSALYDADSKPIFETSMPGLLSKSDILTKSPLDHVKIRISQSVHETHELVSWESDSVGNVDSLKGIIAELVSAVGVKLAGEMVVYFR
;
A
#
# COMPACT_ATOMS: atom_id res chain seq x y z
N MET A 1 -16.02 -21.39 -12.15
CA MET A 1 -15.27 -20.48 -11.25
C MET A 1 -15.74 -19.07 -11.58
N ILE A 2 -16.36 -18.35 -10.64
CA ILE A 2 -16.67 -16.93 -10.85
C ILE A 2 -15.33 -16.20 -10.92
N GLN A 3 -15.00 -15.62 -12.07
CA GLN A 3 -13.81 -14.82 -12.23
C GLN A 3 -13.89 -13.62 -11.26
N ALA A 4 -12.83 -13.39 -10.48
CA ALA A 4 -12.79 -12.23 -9.61
C ALA A 4 -12.76 -10.96 -10.47
N VAL A 5 -13.83 -10.17 -10.41
CA VAL A 5 -13.94 -8.90 -11.15
C VAL A 5 -13.68 -7.74 -10.19
N SER A 6 -12.71 -6.89 -10.55
CA SER A 6 -12.38 -5.67 -9.84
C SER A 6 -12.59 -4.48 -10.76
N TYR A 7 -13.17 -3.42 -10.22
CA TYR A 7 -13.34 -2.14 -10.91
C TYR A 7 -12.50 -1.08 -10.21
N SER A 8 -11.93 -0.15 -10.97
CA SER A 8 -11.16 0.96 -10.42
C SER A 8 -11.22 2.15 -11.37
N TYR A 9 -11.16 3.35 -10.80
CA TYR A 9 -10.82 4.55 -11.55
C TYR A 9 -9.30 4.65 -11.68
N TYR A 10 -8.81 4.98 -12.88
CA TYR A 10 -7.38 4.99 -13.18
C TYR A 10 -6.92 6.38 -13.61
N ALA A 11 -5.69 6.72 -13.24
CA ALA A 11 -4.97 7.87 -13.76
C ALA A 11 -3.52 7.48 -14.03
N ARG A 12 -2.80 8.25 -14.85
CA ARG A 12 -1.35 8.05 -15.06
C ARG A 12 -0.62 9.30 -14.63
N THR A 13 0.57 9.10 -14.06
CA THR A 13 1.44 10.20 -13.64
C THR A 13 2.86 10.03 -14.18
N GLN A 14 3.49 11.13 -14.54
CA GLN A 14 4.92 11.17 -14.88
C GLN A 14 5.78 11.41 -13.64
N THR A 15 5.32 12.30 -12.76
CA THR A 15 6.00 12.70 -11.54
C THR A 15 4.96 12.79 -10.44
N LEU A 16 5.26 12.21 -9.30
CA LEU A 16 4.36 12.14 -8.15
C LEU A 16 5.12 12.60 -6.92
N GLN A 17 4.76 13.76 -6.37
CA GLN A 17 5.43 14.24 -5.15
C GLN A 17 5.02 13.37 -3.94
N PRO A 18 5.96 13.02 -3.03
CA PRO A 18 5.65 12.21 -1.85
C PRO A 18 4.49 12.75 -0.99
N GLU A 19 4.41 14.07 -0.82
CA GLU A 19 3.35 14.76 -0.08
C GLU A 19 1.99 14.58 -0.75
N PHE A 20 1.95 14.73 -2.08
CA PHE A 20 0.74 14.54 -2.87
C PHE A 20 0.27 13.08 -2.80
N TYR A 21 1.21 12.13 -2.90
CA TYR A 21 0.87 10.71 -2.83
C TYR A 21 0.41 10.28 -1.44
N GLN A 22 0.95 10.87 -0.37
CA GLN A 22 0.42 10.66 0.98
C GLN A 22 -1.07 11.01 1.04
N GLY A 23 -1.47 12.16 0.48
CA GLY A 23 -2.87 12.55 0.41
C GLY A 23 -3.73 11.60 -0.42
N LEU A 24 -3.19 11.07 -1.53
CA LEU A 24 -3.87 10.05 -2.34
C LEU A 24 -4.05 8.74 -1.55
N LEU A 25 -3.03 8.24 -0.85
CA LEU A 25 -3.12 7.05 0.00
C LEU A 25 -4.22 7.19 1.06
N ASP A 26 -4.29 8.37 1.68
CA ASP A 26 -5.30 8.73 2.69
C ASP A 26 -6.72 8.86 2.11
N ARG A 27 -6.85 8.77 0.78
CA ARG A 27 -8.12 8.72 0.04
C ARG A 27 -8.32 7.41 -0.72
N GLY A 28 -7.57 6.37 -0.35
CA GLY A 28 -7.74 5.01 -0.87
C GLY A 28 -7.13 4.77 -2.26
N TRP A 29 -6.34 5.69 -2.78
CA TRP A 29 -5.59 5.47 -4.02
C TRP A 29 -4.35 4.61 -3.79
N ARG A 30 -3.89 3.92 -4.84
CA ARG A 30 -2.61 3.21 -4.89
C ARG A 30 -1.94 3.41 -6.24
N ARG A 31 -0.70 2.92 -6.36
CA ARG A 31 0.05 2.95 -7.60
C ARG A 31 0.66 1.61 -7.98
N SER A 32 0.95 1.46 -9.27
CA SER A 32 1.76 0.39 -9.86
C SER A 32 2.63 1.02 -10.94
N GLY A 33 3.91 1.22 -10.66
CA GLY A 33 4.74 2.11 -11.46
C GLY A 33 4.12 3.52 -11.54
N THR A 34 3.86 3.97 -12.77
CA THR A 34 3.25 5.27 -13.12
C THR A 34 1.72 5.24 -13.17
N LEU A 35 1.09 4.07 -13.04
CA LEU A 35 -0.37 3.94 -12.99
C LEU A 35 -0.86 4.20 -11.57
N LEU A 36 -1.79 5.13 -11.42
CA LEU A 36 -2.56 5.37 -10.19
C LEU A 36 -3.93 4.73 -10.35
N TYR A 37 -4.46 4.17 -9.26
CA TYR A 37 -5.80 3.58 -9.27
C TYR A 37 -6.50 3.74 -7.93
N LYS A 38 -7.82 3.94 -7.99
CA LYS A 38 -8.73 3.97 -6.85
C LYS A 38 -9.79 2.90 -7.07
N PRO A 39 -9.83 1.83 -6.24
CA PRO A 39 -10.84 0.79 -6.38
C PRO A 39 -12.26 1.31 -6.19
N ASP A 40 -13.20 0.80 -6.98
CA ASP A 40 -14.64 0.90 -6.70
C ASP A 40 -15.03 -0.29 -5.83
N LEU A 41 -15.12 -0.03 -4.52
CA LEU A 41 -15.38 -1.07 -3.53
C LEU A 41 -16.79 -1.64 -3.62
N ARG A 42 -17.78 -0.87 -4.10
CA ARG A 42 -19.17 -1.35 -4.18
C ARG A 42 -19.32 -2.30 -5.37
N LYS A 43 -18.78 -1.92 -6.53
CA LYS A 43 -18.89 -2.69 -7.77
C LYS A 43 -17.94 -3.90 -7.82
N SER A 44 -16.77 -3.82 -7.19
CA SER A 44 -15.82 -4.94 -7.16
C SER A 44 -16.39 -6.15 -6.39
N CYS A 45 -16.05 -7.37 -6.82
CA CYS A 45 -16.53 -8.59 -6.14
C CYS A 45 -15.95 -8.72 -4.72
N CYS A 46 -14.71 -8.27 -4.53
CA CYS A 46 -13.98 -8.31 -3.27
C CYS A 46 -13.51 -6.89 -2.92
N PRO A 47 -14.14 -6.21 -1.94
CA PRO A 47 -13.77 -4.84 -1.60
C PRO A 47 -12.35 -4.70 -1.04
N GLN A 48 -11.66 -3.66 -1.50
CA GLN A 48 -10.24 -3.39 -1.23
C GLN A 48 -10.12 -2.22 -0.25
N TYR A 49 -10.14 -2.52 1.04
CA TYR A 49 -10.05 -1.51 2.09
C TYR A 49 -8.61 -1.09 2.32
N THR A 50 -8.35 0.20 2.39
CA THR A 50 -7.02 0.68 2.80
C THR A 50 -6.83 0.40 4.29
N ILE A 51 -5.68 -0.17 4.65
CA ILE A 51 -5.33 -0.51 6.04
C ILE A 51 -3.97 0.09 6.41
N ARG A 52 -3.87 0.64 7.62
CA ARG A 52 -2.63 1.17 8.19
C ARG A 52 -2.52 0.90 9.68
N LEU A 53 -1.29 0.84 10.18
CA LEU A 53 -0.98 0.71 11.59
C LEU A 53 -0.11 1.90 12.02
N ASP A 54 -0.26 2.34 13.27
CA ASP A 54 0.67 3.27 13.91
C ASP A 54 1.92 2.52 14.39
N SER A 55 3.08 2.88 13.84
CA SER A 55 4.35 2.18 14.06
C SER A 55 4.83 2.28 15.51
N HIS A 56 4.48 3.36 16.21
CA HIS A 56 4.87 3.60 17.59
C HIS A 56 3.98 2.84 18.59
N GLN A 57 2.79 2.42 18.16
CA GLN A 57 1.85 1.64 18.98
C GLN A 57 1.90 0.13 18.71
N PHE A 58 2.66 -0.30 17.70
CA PHE A 58 2.71 -1.70 17.31
C PHE A 58 3.13 -2.62 18.46
N ARG A 59 2.40 -3.72 18.61
CA ARG A 59 2.74 -4.80 19.53
C ARG A 59 2.82 -6.12 18.77
N ALA A 60 4.04 -6.66 18.69
CA ALA A 60 4.26 -7.94 18.02
C ALA A 60 3.51 -9.07 18.73
N THR A 61 2.73 -9.85 18.01
CA THR A 61 2.02 -11.05 18.51
C THR A 61 3.00 -12.19 18.80
N LYS A 62 2.56 -13.23 19.52
CA LYS A 62 3.40 -14.40 19.83
C LYS A 62 4.04 -14.99 18.57
N ASP A 63 3.26 -15.15 17.52
CA ASP A 63 3.71 -15.73 16.25
C ASP A 63 4.70 -14.83 15.51
N GLN A 64 4.50 -13.51 15.54
CA GLN A 64 5.45 -12.54 14.98
C GLN A 64 6.79 -12.60 15.74
N ARG A 65 6.75 -12.62 17.08
CA ARG A 65 7.95 -12.76 17.92
C ARG A 65 8.67 -14.08 17.67
N GLN A 66 7.95 -15.19 17.53
CA GLN A 66 8.52 -16.50 17.25
C GLN A 66 9.26 -16.53 15.91
N VAL A 67 8.69 -15.93 14.87
CA VAL A 67 9.31 -15.86 13.55
C VAL A 67 10.62 -15.07 13.61
N VAL A 68 10.65 -13.89 14.25
CA VAL A 68 11.87 -13.10 14.46
C VAL A 68 12.92 -13.91 15.24
N ASN A 69 12.55 -14.49 16.38
CA ASN A 69 13.49 -15.26 17.20
C ASN A 69 14.06 -16.49 16.49
N ARG A 70 13.26 -17.21 15.70
CA ARG A 70 13.73 -18.37 14.92
C ARG A 70 14.74 -17.95 13.86
N PHE A 71 14.48 -16.84 13.16
CA PHE A 71 15.41 -16.35 12.15
C PHE A 71 16.71 -15.84 12.77
N ASN A 72 16.65 -15.10 13.88
CA ASN A 72 17.84 -14.70 14.63
C ASN A 72 18.67 -15.91 15.08
N LYS A 73 18.01 -16.96 15.60
CA LYS A 73 18.71 -18.21 15.98
C LYS A 73 19.41 -18.85 14.77
N TYR A 74 18.76 -18.88 13.62
CA TYR A 74 19.34 -19.40 12.39
C TYR A 74 20.57 -18.61 11.96
N VAL A 75 20.47 -17.27 11.91
CA VAL A 75 21.57 -16.40 11.50
C VAL A 75 22.76 -16.47 12.47
N LEU A 76 22.51 -16.41 13.78
CA LEU A 76 23.56 -16.46 14.78
C LEU A 76 24.19 -17.86 14.87
N GLY A 77 23.38 -18.91 14.93
CA GLY A 77 23.83 -20.28 15.11
C GLY A 77 24.18 -20.64 16.57
N ASP A 78 24.16 -21.94 16.85
CA ASP A 78 24.36 -22.45 18.23
C ASP A 78 25.80 -22.24 18.72
N THR A 79 26.79 -22.33 17.84
CA THR A 79 28.22 -22.10 18.17
C THR A 79 28.44 -20.67 18.63
N TYR A 80 28.05 -19.69 17.81
CA TYR A 80 28.09 -18.27 18.18
C TYR A 80 27.37 -18.02 19.50
N THR A 81 26.13 -18.54 19.65
CA THR A 81 25.30 -18.29 20.83
C THR A 81 25.99 -18.73 22.12
N LYS A 82 26.65 -19.90 22.11
CA LYS A 82 27.38 -20.43 23.28
C LYS A 82 28.63 -19.61 23.59
N GLU A 83 29.43 -19.29 22.58
CA GLU A 83 30.69 -18.57 22.77
C GLU A 83 30.49 -17.09 23.09
N ALA A 84 29.52 -16.43 22.45
CA ALA A 84 29.14 -15.05 22.73
C ALA A 84 28.58 -14.90 24.15
N ALA A 85 27.87 -15.92 24.69
CA ALA A 85 27.43 -15.90 26.09
C ALA A 85 28.61 -15.91 27.08
N ARG A 86 29.76 -16.48 26.69
CA ARG A 86 30.99 -16.48 27.49
C ARG A 86 31.79 -15.18 27.34
N LEU A 87 31.92 -14.68 26.11
CA LEU A 87 32.73 -13.50 25.79
C LEU A 87 32.02 -12.18 26.08
N TYR A 88 30.70 -12.14 25.90
CA TYR A 88 29.85 -10.97 26.05
C TYR A 88 28.64 -11.29 26.95
N PRO A 89 28.87 -11.68 28.21
CA PRO A 89 27.77 -12.05 29.10
C PRO A 89 26.80 -10.88 29.30
N LYS A 90 25.50 -11.18 29.23
CA LYS A 90 24.44 -10.20 29.54
C LYS A 90 24.37 -10.01 31.05
N SER A 91 24.19 -8.77 31.49
CA SER A 91 23.88 -8.50 32.90
C SER A 91 22.55 -9.17 33.29
N ARG A 92 22.35 -9.39 34.60
CA ARG A 92 21.08 -9.95 35.11
C ARG A 92 19.87 -9.11 34.67
N GLU A 93 20.03 -7.79 34.62
CA GLU A 93 19.01 -6.84 34.18
C GLU A 93 18.71 -6.98 32.68
N GLN A 94 19.75 -7.07 31.84
CA GLN A 94 19.61 -7.29 30.40
C GLN A 94 18.93 -8.64 30.10
N ALA A 95 19.32 -9.70 30.82
CA ALA A 95 18.69 -11.01 30.68
C ALA A 95 17.22 -10.99 31.10
N LYS A 96 16.89 -10.29 32.19
CA LYS A 96 15.51 -10.11 32.65
C LYS A 96 14.69 -9.33 31.62
N LYS A 97 15.15 -8.16 31.17
CA LYS A 97 14.48 -7.35 30.12
C LYS A 97 14.20 -8.18 28.88
N ARG A 98 15.20 -8.93 28.40
CA ARG A 98 15.06 -9.78 27.21
C ARG A 98 13.97 -10.86 27.35
N ASN A 99 13.79 -11.40 28.55
CA ASN A 99 12.82 -12.46 28.81
C ASN A 99 11.40 -11.94 29.05
N THR A 100 11.26 -10.72 29.59
CA THR A 100 9.94 -10.13 29.87
C THR A 100 9.40 -9.33 28.68
N ASP A 101 10.29 -8.63 27.96
CA ASP A 101 9.91 -7.61 27.00
C ASP A 101 10.37 -7.99 25.59
N PHE A 102 9.51 -7.75 24.61
CA PHE A 102 9.87 -7.81 23.20
C PHE A 102 10.06 -6.38 22.68
N ASP A 103 11.28 -5.89 22.81
CA ASP A 103 11.71 -4.63 22.22
C ASP A 103 11.91 -4.83 20.71
N LEU A 104 11.03 -4.25 19.89
CA LEU A 104 11.00 -4.47 18.45
C LEU A 104 12.33 -4.16 17.77
N GLU A 105 12.90 -2.99 18.05
CA GLU A 105 14.14 -2.51 17.43
C GLU A 105 15.31 -3.40 17.88
N GLU A 106 15.41 -3.69 19.19
CA GLU A 106 16.47 -4.59 19.69
C GLU A 106 16.38 -5.99 19.05
N ARG A 107 15.17 -6.55 18.93
CA ARG A 107 14.98 -7.92 18.44
C ARG A 107 15.09 -8.07 16.94
N ILE A 108 14.63 -7.09 16.17
CA ILE A 108 14.67 -7.20 14.71
C ILE A 108 16.11 -7.09 14.17
N HIS A 109 16.97 -6.36 14.87
CA HIS A 109 18.36 -6.16 14.51
C HIS A 109 19.34 -7.17 15.15
N GLU A 110 18.88 -8.06 16.04
CA GLU A 110 19.74 -8.98 16.83
C GLU A 110 20.63 -9.88 15.95
N GLY A 111 20.18 -10.24 14.75
CA GLY A 111 20.94 -11.03 13.78
C GLY A 111 21.66 -10.22 12.70
N GLU A 112 21.49 -8.89 12.63
CA GLU A 112 22.10 -8.09 11.56
C GLU A 112 23.61 -7.93 11.80
N LYS A 113 24.42 -8.18 10.76
CA LYS A 113 25.89 -8.21 10.79
C LYS A 113 26.50 -6.99 11.48
N GLU A 114 25.93 -5.81 11.28
CA GLU A 114 26.42 -4.55 11.87
C GLU A 114 26.20 -4.44 13.38
N LYS A 115 25.31 -5.26 13.95
CA LYS A 115 24.95 -5.26 15.37
C LYS A 115 25.49 -6.48 16.12
N VAL A 116 25.80 -7.56 15.40
CA VAL A 116 26.40 -8.77 15.95
C VAL A 116 27.83 -8.49 16.43
N LYS A 117 28.14 -8.86 17.68
CA LYS A 117 29.50 -8.72 18.23
C LYS A 117 30.36 -9.86 17.72
N THR A 118 31.54 -9.55 17.17
CA THR A 118 32.54 -10.52 16.75
C THR A 118 33.90 -10.19 17.40
N PRO A 119 34.74 -11.20 17.73
CA PRO A 119 34.51 -12.65 17.62
C PRO A 119 33.58 -13.25 18.70
N PRO A 120 32.95 -14.42 18.49
CA PRO A 120 33.09 -15.32 17.33
C PRO A 120 32.24 -14.84 16.14
N GLU A 121 32.41 -15.47 14.98
CA GLU A 121 31.60 -15.18 13.80
C GLU A 121 30.21 -15.84 13.91
N PRO A 122 29.12 -15.18 13.48
CA PRO A 122 27.81 -15.80 13.37
C PRO A 122 27.80 -16.89 12.28
N ALA A 123 26.82 -17.81 12.33
CA ALA A 123 26.66 -18.84 11.31
C ALA A 123 26.39 -18.25 9.92
N HIS A 124 25.73 -17.09 9.84
CA HIS A 124 25.46 -16.37 8.61
C HIS A 124 25.69 -14.87 8.77
N ALA A 125 26.11 -14.22 7.70
CA ALA A 125 26.20 -12.77 7.58
C ALA A 125 24.88 -12.21 6.99
N PHE A 126 24.00 -11.70 7.86
CA PHE A 126 22.73 -11.10 7.44
C PHE A 126 22.81 -9.56 7.39
N THR A 127 22.40 -8.95 6.29
CA THR A 127 22.35 -7.48 6.15
C THR A 127 21.03 -7.03 5.54
N VAL A 128 20.57 -5.85 5.96
CA VAL A 128 19.39 -5.18 5.41
C VAL A 128 19.79 -3.77 4.98
N THR A 129 19.57 -3.44 3.71
CA THR A 129 19.97 -2.13 3.14
C THR A 129 18.79 -1.47 2.45
N LEU A 130 18.73 -0.14 2.50
CA LEU A 130 17.78 0.64 1.71
C LEU A 130 18.46 1.08 0.41
N GLU A 131 18.08 0.45 -0.70
CA GLU A 131 18.68 0.67 -2.02
C GLU A 131 17.73 1.40 -2.98
N THR A 132 18.25 1.91 -4.09
CA THR A 132 17.41 2.47 -5.15
C THR A 132 16.47 1.42 -5.73
N ASP A 133 15.28 1.84 -6.15
CA ASP A 133 14.27 1.03 -6.85
C ASP A 133 14.68 0.66 -8.30
N LYS A 134 15.88 1.04 -8.74
CA LYS A 134 16.37 0.73 -10.08
C LYS A 134 16.44 -0.78 -10.32
N PHE A 135 16.15 -1.14 -11.57
CA PHE A 135 16.34 -2.49 -12.08
C PHE A 135 17.79 -2.95 -11.95
N THR A 136 17.98 -4.17 -11.47
CA THR A 136 19.23 -4.93 -11.62
C THR A 136 18.88 -6.36 -11.99
N GLU A 137 19.81 -7.06 -12.63
CA GLU A 137 19.64 -8.48 -12.95
C GLU A 137 19.44 -9.32 -11.68
N GLU A 138 20.17 -9.02 -10.60
CA GLU A 138 20.03 -9.73 -9.32
C GLU A 138 18.61 -9.57 -8.73
N LYS A 139 18.04 -8.35 -8.75
CA LYS A 139 16.68 -8.08 -8.28
C LYS A 139 15.62 -8.79 -9.14
N TYR A 140 15.85 -8.87 -10.45
CA TYR A 140 14.97 -9.60 -11.36
C TYR A 140 15.02 -11.11 -11.12
N THR A 141 16.20 -11.70 -10.88
CA THR A 141 16.32 -13.14 -10.56
C THR A 141 15.52 -13.49 -9.30
N LEU A 142 15.53 -12.62 -8.29
CA LEU A 142 14.68 -12.80 -7.11
C LEU A 142 13.17 -12.71 -7.46
N PHE A 143 12.79 -11.71 -8.24
CA PHE A 143 11.40 -11.51 -8.68
C PHE A 143 10.88 -12.72 -9.47
N GLU A 144 11.65 -13.22 -10.44
CA GLU A 144 11.30 -14.40 -11.23
C GLU A 144 11.08 -15.61 -10.34
N ASN A 145 12.02 -15.88 -9.42
CA ASN A 145 11.92 -16.99 -8.49
C ASN A 145 10.62 -16.89 -7.67
N TYR A 146 10.31 -15.70 -7.15
CA TYR A 146 9.11 -15.47 -6.37
C TYR A 146 7.81 -15.64 -7.19
N GLN A 147 7.75 -15.10 -8.42
CA GLN A 147 6.59 -15.27 -9.29
C GLN A 147 6.31 -16.75 -9.58
N ARG A 148 7.35 -17.52 -9.91
CA ARG A 148 7.22 -18.94 -10.25
C ARG A 148 6.87 -19.81 -9.04
N ILE A 149 7.52 -19.57 -7.90
CA ILE A 149 7.39 -20.44 -6.71
C ILE A 149 6.18 -20.07 -5.85
N VAL A 150 5.93 -18.78 -5.62
CA VAL A 150 4.89 -18.31 -4.67
C VAL A 150 3.59 -17.94 -5.38
N HIS A 151 3.68 -17.35 -6.58
CA HIS A 151 2.51 -17.01 -7.38
C HIS A 151 2.11 -18.08 -8.40
N HIS A 152 3.00 -19.05 -8.69
CA HIS A 152 2.80 -20.07 -9.73
C HIS A 152 2.48 -19.48 -11.11
N GLU A 153 3.03 -18.30 -11.40
CA GLU A 153 2.88 -17.67 -12.71
C GLU A 153 3.65 -18.49 -13.78
N PRO A 154 3.08 -18.65 -14.98
CA PRO A 154 3.76 -19.34 -16.06
C PRO A 154 4.90 -18.45 -16.63
N PRO A 155 5.96 -19.06 -17.19
CA PRO A 155 7.16 -18.32 -17.60
C PRO A 155 6.93 -17.16 -18.59
N ASP A 156 5.94 -17.29 -19.48
CA ASP A 156 5.57 -16.27 -20.47
C ASP A 156 5.01 -14.98 -19.83
N ARG A 157 4.51 -15.06 -18.59
CA ARG A 157 4.03 -13.91 -17.82
C ARG A 157 5.10 -13.24 -16.96
N ILE A 158 6.28 -13.85 -16.84
CA ILE A 158 7.37 -13.36 -15.99
C ILE A 158 8.43 -12.68 -16.86
N SER A 159 8.28 -11.38 -17.10
CA SER A 159 9.19 -10.62 -17.96
C SER A 159 9.97 -9.54 -17.23
N LYS A 160 11.18 -9.24 -17.72
CA LYS A 160 11.97 -8.07 -17.27
C LYS A 160 11.20 -6.76 -17.44
N GLY A 161 10.45 -6.62 -18.54
CA GLY A 161 9.62 -5.45 -18.80
C GLY A 161 8.51 -5.30 -17.75
N GLY A 162 7.82 -6.39 -17.41
CA GLY A 162 6.82 -6.43 -16.34
C GLY A 162 7.41 -6.01 -15.00
N PHE A 163 8.56 -6.58 -14.62
CA PHE A 163 9.27 -6.20 -13.38
C PHE A 163 9.64 -4.71 -13.37
N LYS A 164 10.22 -4.19 -14.47
CA LYS A 164 10.59 -2.77 -14.58
C LYS A 164 9.39 -1.85 -14.42
N ASN A 165 8.30 -2.13 -15.14
CA ASN A 165 7.11 -1.28 -15.14
C ASN A 165 6.38 -1.34 -13.79
N PHE A 166 6.36 -2.50 -13.15
CA PHE A 166 5.66 -2.70 -11.90
C PHE A 166 6.44 -2.12 -10.70
N LEU A 167 7.73 -2.49 -10.56
CA LEU A 167 8.48 -2.31 -9.32
C LEU A 167 9.70 -1.38 -9.43
N CYS A 168 10.16 -1.03 -10.64
CA CYS A 168 11.38 -0.22 -10.80
C CYS A 168 11.19 1.16 -11.44
N SER A 169 9.97 1.47 -11.88
CA SER A 169 9.64 2.69 -12.62
C SER A 169 8.75 3.59 -11.78
N SER A 170 9.21 3.94 -10.57
CA SER A 170 8.44 4.80 -9.69
C SER A 170 8.42 6.26 -10.17
N PRO A 171 7.26 6.94 -10.13
CA PRO A 171 7.16 8.38 -10.37
C PRO A 171 7.55 9.21 -9.13
N LEU A 172 7.86 8.57 -7.99
CA LEU A 172 8.21 9.25 -6.74
C LEU A 172 9.71 9.60 -6.71
N PRO A 173 10.08 10.88 -6.80
CA PRO A 173 11.48 11.28 -6.68
C PRO A 173 12.00 10.99 -5.28
N ARG A 174 13.26 10.57 -5.19
CA ARG A 174 13.93 10.43 -3.90
C ARG A 174 14.43 11.77 -3.41
N SER A 175 14.18 12.07 -2.15
CA SER A 175 14.66 13.28 -1.48
C SER A 175 14.87 13.01 0.01
N THR A 176 15.41 14.00 0.71
CA THR A 176 15.44 14.01 2.17
C THR A 176 14.74 15.25 2.66
N THR A 177 13.97 15.12 3.74
CA THR A 177 13.34 16.25 4.42
C THR A 177 13.64 16.20 5.91
N THR A 178 13.53 17.34 6.59
CA THR A 178 13.63 17.41 8.04
C THR A 178 12.23 17.61 8.61
N ILE A 179 11.74 16.61 9.36
CA ILE A 179 10.44 16.67 10.06
C ILE A 179 10.73 16.41 11.54
N ASP A 180 10.27 17.31 12.40
CA ASP A 180 10.48 17.24 13.86
C ASP A 180 11.96 17.09 14.26
N GLY A 181 12.85 17.76 13.52
CA GLY A 181 14.30 17.74 13.78
C GLY A 181 15.00 16.45 13.34
N LYS A 182 14.31 15.50 12.70
CA LYS A 182 14.89 14.27 12.17
C LYS A 182 14.90 14.29 10.64
N ILE A 183 16.02 13.84 10.06
CA ILE A 183 16.12 13.62 8.62
C ILE A 183 15.31 12.39 8.27
N LYS A 184 14.41 12.53 7.29
CA LYS A 184 13.59 11.45 6.72
C LYS A 184 13.89 11.28 5.25
N HIS A 185 13.95 10.04 4.81
CA HIS A 185 14.07 9.68 3.41
C HIS A 185 12.69 9.66 2.75
N LEU A 186 12.54 10.30 1.59
CA LEU A 186 11.29 10.27 0.83
C LEU A 186 11.53 9.64 -0.53
N GLY A 187 10.48 9.06 -1.11
CA GLY A 187 10.49 8.44 -2.43
C GLY A 187 10.49 6.92 -2.39
N SER A 188 10.76 6.29 -3.53
CA SER A 188 10.73 4.82 -3.65
C SER A 188 12.10 4.18 -3.48
N TYR A 189 12.10 3.08 -2.74
CA TYR A 189 13.27 2.30 -2.38
C TYR A 189 12.99 0.80 -2.41
N HIS A 190 14.05 0.02 -2.59
CA HIS A 190 14.06 -1.41 -2.34
C HIS A 190 14.81 -1.67 -1.03
N GLN A 191 14.11 -2.15 -0.01
CA GLN A 191 14.73 -2.70 1.18
C GLN A 191 15.24 -4.10 0.85
N CYS A 192 16.54 -4.23 0.64
CA CYS A 192 17.20 -5.45 0.21
C CYS A 192 17.72 -6.24 1.42
N TYR A 193 17.39 -7.52 1.47
CA TYR A 193 17.78 -8.44 2.52
C TYR A 193 18.82 -9.42 1.95
N ARG A 194 20.02 -9.45 2.54
CA ARG A 194 21.10 -10.33 2.07
C ARG A 194 21.52 -11.30 3.17
N LEU A 195 21.75 -12.54 2.77
CA LEU A 195 22.28 -13.60 3.62
C LEU A 195 23.53 -14.15 2.94
N ASP A 196 24.67 -14.05 3.62
CA ASP A 196 25.99 -14.43 3.09
C ASP A 196 26.31 -13.75 1.75
N GLY A 197 25.89 -12.48 1.63
CA GLY A 197 26.05 -11.66 0.42
C GLY A 197 24.98 -11.89 -0.66
N LYS A 198 24.23 -13.00 -0.62
CA LYS A 198 23.17 -13.30 -1.59
C LYS A 198 21.88 -12.53 -1.27
N LEU A 199 21.29 -11.86 -2.26
CA LEU A 199 19.97 -11.24 -2.12
C LEU A 199 18.87 -12.30 -1.96
N ILE A 200 18.19 -12.30 -0.82
CA ILE A 200 17.19 -13.31 -0.45
C ILE A 200 15.77 -12.74 -0.29
N ALA A 201 15.62 -11.43 -0.11
CA ALA A 201 14.32 -10.77 -0.10
C ALA A 201 14.42 -9.30 -0.48
N ILE A 202 13.32 -8.72 -0.95
CA ILE A 202 13.15 -7.30 -1.23
C ILE A 202 11.76 -6.87 -0.75
N GLY A 203 11.72 -5.82 0.08
CA GLY A 203 10.54 -4.98 0.27
C GLY A 203 10.59 -3.79 -0.69
N VAL A 204 9.57 -3.60 -1.51
CA VAL A 204 9.40 -2.42 -2.37
C VAL A 204 8.57 -1.41 -1.59
N LEU A 205 9.20 -0.29 -1.24
CA LEU A 205 8.67 0.67 -0.28
C LEU A 205 8.53 2.04 -0.90
N ASP A 206 7.44 2.72 -0.57
CA ASP A 206 7.30 4.17 -0.70
C ASP A 206 7.44 4.81 0.67
N LEU A 207 8.51 5.58 0.85
CA LEU A 207 8.71 6.40 2.04
C LEU A 207 8.09 7.77 1.79
N LEU A 208 7.06 8.09 2.57
CA LEU A 208 6.25 9.30 2.45
C LEU A 208 6.30 10.08 3.76
N PRO A 209 5.89 11.36 3.80
CA PRO A 209 6.09 12.21 4.98
C PRO A 209 5.59 11.61 6.30
N LYS A 210 4.50 10.82 6.27
CA LYS A 210 3.92 10.19 7.46
C LYS A 210 4.05 8.68 7.50
N CYS A 211 4.43 8.01 6.41
CA CYS A 211 4.35 6.55 6.37
C CYS A 211 5.43 5.84 5.55
N VAL A 212 5.68 4.60 5.95
CA VAL A 212 6.26 3.56 5.09
C VAL A 212 5.09 2.81 4.43
N SER A 213 4.97 2.89 3.11
CA SER A 213 3.95 2.17 2.34
C SER A 213 4.56 0.95 1.66
N ALA A 214 4.10 -0.24 2.08
CA ALA A 214 4.50 -1.52 1.53
C ALA A 214 3.81 -1.77 0.17
N VAL A 215 4.55 -1.58 -0.92
CA VAL A 215 4.04 -1.74 -2.29
C VAL A 215 4.05 -3.21 -2.69
N TYR A 216 5.16 -3.90 -2.45
CA TYR A 216 5.34 -5.30 -2.78
C TYR A 216 6.42 -5.94 -1.91
N PHE A 217 6.31 -7.23 -1.63
CA PHE A 217 7.34 -7.96 -0.91
C PHE A 217 7.60 -9.30 -1.62
N MET A 218 8.87 -9.59 -1.89
CA MET A 218 9.30 -10.81 -2.57
C MET A 218 10.51 -11.42 -1.87
N TYR A 219 10.61 -12.74 -1.90
CA TYR A 219 11.71 -13.48 -1.28
C TYR A 219 12.04 -14.75 -2.06
N HIS A 220 13.27 -15.22 -1.92
CA HIS A 220 13.78 -16.41 -2.59
C HIS A 220 13.25 -17.67 -1.89
N GLU A 221 12.99 -18.74 -2.65
CA GLU A 221 12.50 -20.01 -2.10
C GLU A 221 13.38 -20.59 -0.97
N SER A 222 14.68 -20.31 -1.02
CA SER A 222 15.65 -20.75 0.01
C SER A 222 15.35 -20.24 1.41
N VAL A 223 14.53 -19.19 1.55
CA VAL A 223 14.14 -18.65 2.86
C VAL A 223 12.66 -18.82 3.18
N HIS A 224 11.92 -19.59 2.37
CA HIS A 224 10.49 -19.80 2.54
C HIS A 224 10.13 -20.35 3.94
N SER A 225 10.92 -21.30 4.45
CA SER A 225 10.75 -21.92 5.77
C SER A 225 10.93 -20.95 6.95
N HIS A 226 11.55 -19.79 6.73
CA HIS A 226 11.80 -18.78 7.77
C HIS A 226 10.67 -17.76 7.90
N GLY A 227 9.62 -17.82 7.07
CA GLY A 227 8.44 -16.96 7.21
C GLY A 227 8.69 -15.51 6.82
N PHE A 228 9.43 -15.29 5.72
CA PHE A 228 9.89 -13.97 5.29
C PHE A 228 8.79 -12.94 5.02
N GLY A 229 7.59 -13.36 4.63
CA GLY A 229 6.46 -12.43 4.52
C GLY A 229 6.12 -11.74 5.86
N LYS A 230 6.24 -12.46 6.98
CA LYS A 230 6.00 -11.92 8.32
C LYS A 230 7.21 -11.13 8.83
N LEU A 231 8.43 -11.63 8.60
CA LEU A 231 9.67 -10.92 8.93
C LEU A 231 9.76 -9.57 8.23
N GLY A 232 9.47 -9.54 6.93
CA GLY A 232 9.46 -8.33 6.11
C GLY A 232 8.55 -7.26 6.69
N ALA A 233 7.28 -7.60 6.93
CA ALA A 233 6.33 -6.67 7.54
C ALA A 233 6.79 -6.15 8.92
N VAL A 234 7.34 -7.01 9.79
CA VAL A 234 7.86 -6.59 11.10
C VAL A 234 9.08 -5.66 10.95
N ARG A 235 9.96 -5.91 9.98
CA ARG A 235 11.12 -5.06 9.68
C ARG A 235 10.72 -3.72 9.06
N GLU A 236 9.70 -3.69 8.21
CA GLU A 236 9.12 -2.46 7.65
C GLU A 236 8.46 -1.60 8.73
N ILE A 237 7.75 -2.22 9.69
CA ILE A 237 7.20 -1.50 10.85
C ILE A 237 8.33 -0.95 11.73
N ALA A 238 9.40 -1.73 11.93
CA ALA A 238 10.58 -1.27 12.67
C ALA A 238 11.25 -0.08 11.96
N LEU A 239 11.45 -0.15 10.63
CA LEU A 239 11.92 0.96 9.81
C LEU A 239 11.03 2.21 9.99
N ALA A 240 9.71 2.02 9.96
CA ALA A 240 8.76 3.11 10.17
C ALA A 240 9.00 3.81 11.52
N LYS A 241 9.17 3.02 12.59
CA LYS A 241 9.40 3.52 13.95
C LYS A 241 10.78 4.18 14.10
N GLU A 242 11.84 3.55 13.57
CA GLU A 242 13.24 4.01 13.58
C GLU A 242 13.38 5.39 12.92
N GLU A 243 12.83 5.54 11.72
CA GLU A 243 12.87 6.79 10.95
C GLU A 243 11.71 7.75 11.30
N SER A 244 10.92 7.44 12.34
CA SER A 244 9.84 8.29 12.85
C SER A 244 8.72 8.58 11.83
N TYR A 245 8.45 7.64 10.93
CA TYR A 245 7.19 7.61 10.19
C TYR A 245 6.09 7.08 11.11
N GLN A 246 5.02 7.85 11.24
CA GLN A 246 3.92 7.51 12.13
C GLN A 246 3.25 6.20 11.73
N TYR A 247 3.11 5.93 10.44
CA TYR A 247 2.30 4.82 9.96
C TYR A 247 3.08 3.82 9.09
N TRP A 248 2.65 2.56 9.15
CA TRP A 248 2.95 1.54 8.15
C TRP A 248 1.67 1.21 7.37
N TYR A 249 1.70 1.39 6.06
CA TYR A 249 0.58 1.09 5.17
C TYR A 249 0.81 -0.27 4.52
N ALA A 250 -0.03 -1.26 4.84
CA ALA A 250 0.12 -2.62 4.31
C ALA A 250 -0.54 -2.80 2.92
N GLY A 251 -0.95 -1.72 2.27
CA GLY A 251 -1.73 -1.75 1.03
C GLY A 251 -3.22 -1.95 1.29
N PHE A 252 -3.85 -2.90 0.59
CA PHE A 252 -5.27 -3.23 0.78
C PHE A 252 -5.47 -4.45 1.68
N TYR A 253 -6.48 -4.37 2.53
CA TYR A 253 -7.12 -5.47 3.23
C TYR A 253 -8.36 -5.91 2.43
N ILE A 254 -8.47 -7.22 2.20
CA ILE A 254 -9.60 -7.84 1.52
C ILE A 254 -10.07 -8.98 2.42
N HIS A 255 -11.21 -8.77 3.10
CA HIS A 255 -11.68 -9.66 4.16
C HIS A 255 -11.90 -11.10 3.71
N THR A 256 -12.42 -11.27 2.50
CA THR A 256 -12.74 -12.57 1.87
C THR A 256 -11.53 -13.26 1.23
N CYS A 257 -10.37 -12.60 1.15
CA CYS A 257 -9.18 -13.15 0.51
C CYS A 257 -8.17 -13.60 1.58
N VAL A 258 -7.96 -14.91 1.72
CA VAL A 258 -7.03 -15.51 2.69
C VAL A 258 -5.61 -14.92 2.57
N LYS A 259 -5.12 -14.71 1.34
CA LYS A 259 -3.78 -14.11 1.09
C LYS A 259 -3.67 -12.64 1.52
N MET A 260 -4.79 -11.96 1.76
CA MET A 260 -4.83 -10.53 2.12
C MET A 260 -5.38 -10.28 3.52
N ARG A 261 -6.05 -11.27 4.14
CA ARG A 261 -6.65 -11.19 5.48
C ARG A 261 -5.60 -11.03 6.58
N TYR A 262 -4.40 -11.59 6.40
CA TYR A 262 -3.31 -11.55 7.39
C TYR A 262 -2.89 -10.13 7.82
N LYS A 263 -3.13 -9.12 6.97
CA LYS A 263 -2.75 -7.72 7.27
C LYS A 263 -3.50 -7.19 8.50
N GLY A 264 -4.69 -7.73 8.77
CA GLY A 264 -5.47 -7.45 9.97
C GLY A 264 -4.92 -8.07 11.26
N ASP A 265 -3.84 -8.86 11.21
CA ASP A 265 -3.27 -9.55 12.38
C ASP A 265 -2.10 -8.79 13.02
N TYR A 266 -1.72 -7.65 12.43
CA TYR A 266 -0.85 -6.66 13.06
C TYR A 266 -1.75 -5.73 13.88
N SER A 267 -1.28 -5.21 15.02
CA SER A 267 -2.16 -4.44 15.91
C SER A 267 -1.40 -3.35 16.66
N PRO A 268 -2.03 -2.17 16.87
CA PRO A 268 -3.36 -1.78 16.39
C PRO A 268 -3.36 -1.47 14.88
N GLN A 269 -4.43 -1.88 14.18
CA GLN A 269 -4.67 -1.56 12.77
C GLN A 269 -5.90 -0.66 12.63
N TYR A 270 -5.93 0.11 11.56
CA TYR A 270 -7.01 1.01 11.23
C TYR A 270 -7.42 0.82 9.76
N ILE A 271 -8.72 0.74 9.52
CA ILE A 271 -9.30 0.69 8.17
C ILE A 271 -9.76 2.10 7.80
N LEU A 272 -9.45 2.51 6.56
CA LEU A 272 -9.98 3.72 5.98
C LEU A 272 -11.43 3.49 5.57
N ASP A 273 -12.35 4.26 6.15
CA ASP A 273 -13.74 4.29 5.72
C ASP A 273 -13.81 4.85 4.27
N PRO A 274 -14.37 4.11 3.32
CA PRO A 274 -14.34 4.49 1.91
C PRO A 274 -15.24 5.67 1.56
N GLU A 275 -16.22 6.02 2.40
CA GLU A 275 -17.16 7.11 2.16
C GLU A 275 -16.65 8.43 2.76
N THR A 276 -16.16 8.37 4.00
CA THR A 276 -15.78 9.57 4.79
C THR A 276 -14.29 9.84 4.82
N TYR A 277 -13.46 8.84 4.49
CA TYR A 277 -12.01 8.85 4.68
C TYR A 277 -11.54 9.00 6.14
N ASN A 278 -12.41 8.66 7.10
CA ASN A 278 -12.02 8.52 8.49
C ASN A 278 -11.29 7.20 8.73
N TRP A 279 -10.39 7.19 9.71
CA TRP A 279 -9.66 5.99 10.11
C TRP A 279 -10.36 5.35 11.31
N ILE A 280 -10.83 4.12 11.13
CA ILE A 280 -11.59 3.37 12.12
C ILE A 280 -10.71 2.27 12.70
N LEU A 281 -10.68 2.12 14.02
CA LEU A 281 -9.95 1.03 14.68
C LEU A 281 -10.49 -0.32 14.18
N PHE A 282 -9.58 -1.18 13.71
CA PHE A 282 -9.92 -2.52 13.23
C PHE A 282 -9.87 -3.54 14.36
N ASP A 283 -10.86 -3.44 15.25
CA ASP A 283 -11.08 -4.37 16.36
C ASP A 283 -12.00 -5.54 15.96
N GLU A 284 -12.33 -6.39 16.94
CA GLU A 284 -13.24 -7.52 16.75
C GLU A 284 -14.68 -7.09 16.38
N HIS A 285 -15.11 -5.90 16.82
CA HIS A 285 -16.43 -5.39 16.47
C HIS A 285 -16.51 -5.02 14.99
N LEU A 286 -15.53 -4.28 14.47
CA LEU A 286 -15.48 -3.96 13.04
C LEU A 286 -15.24 -5.22 12.20
N ARG A 287 -14.44 -6.17 12.69
CA ARG A 287 -14.24 -7.48 12.04
C ARG A 287 -15.55 -8.25 11.88
N GLY A 288 -16.39 -8.30 12.90
CA GLY A 288 -17.71 -8.93 12.83
C GLY A 288 -18.61 -8.34 11.74
N LYS A 289 -18.58 -7.01 11.54
CA LYS A 289 -19.31 -6.36 10.43
C LYS A 289 -18.85 -6.85 9.05
N PHE A 290 -17.56 -7.15 8.88
CA PHE A 290 -17.04 -7.70 7.62
C PHE A 290 -17.40 -9.18 7.42
N ASP A 291 -17.60 -9.94 8.50
CA ASP A 291 -18.08 -11.32 8.40
C ASP A 291 -19.57 -11.33 7.95
N GLU A 292 -20.35 -10.31 8.31
CA GLU A 292 -21.78 -10.18 7.98
C GLU A 292 -22.06 -9.54 6.61
N ARG A 293 -21.22 -8.60 6.17
CA ARG A 293 -21.50 -7.73 5.01
C ARG A 293 -20.35 -7.71 4.03
N LYS A 294 -20.69 -7.73 2.74
CA LYS A 294 -19.70 -7.54 1.65
C LYS A 294 -18.99 -6.19 1.79
N TYR A 295 -19.75 -5.12 2.01
CA TYR A 295 -19.27 -3.75 2.09
C TYR A 295 -19.64 -3.17 3.46
N VAL A 296 -18.68 -2.52 4.10
CA VAL A 296 -18.79 -1.87 5.40
C VAL A 296 -18.38 -0.40 5.27
N SER A 297 -19.19 0.50 5.83
CA SER A 297 -18.87 1.91 6.08
C SER A 297 -19.61 2.41 7.32
N GLU A 298 -19.05 3.37 8.05
CA GLU A 298 -19.71 4.02 9.20
C GLU A 298 -21.02 4.75 8.81
N THR A 299 -21.10 5.24 7.58
CA THR A 299 -22.28 5.98 7.10
C THR A 299 -23.49 5.08 6.86
N GLN A 300 -23.30 3.79 6.55
CA GLN A 300 -24.39 2.84 6.34
C GLN A 300 -25.13 2.49 7.63
N THR A 301 -24.46 2.58 8.77
CA THR A 301 -25.10 2.36 10.09
C THR A 301 -26.18 3.39 10.41
N ALA A 302 -26.22 4.55 9.73
CA ALA A 302 -27.23 5.59 9.95
C ALA A 302 -28.46 5.45 9.04
N SER A 303 -28.38 4.76 7.90
CA SER A 303 -29.46 4.66 6.91
C SER A 303 -30.28 3.37 7.01
N GLU A 304 -29.74 2.30 7.61
CA GLU A 304 -30.44 1.01 7.76
C GLU A 304 -31.36 0.93 8.99
N SER A 305 -31.31 1.91 9.90
CA SER A 305 -32.27 2.04 11.00
C SER A 305 -33.61 2.64 10.58
N SER A 306 -33.77 3.03 9.31
CA SER A 306 -34.98 3.69 8.78
C SER A 306 -35.71 2.95 7.65
N GLU A 307 -35.22 1.82 7.15
CA GLU A 307 -35.88 1.09 6.06
C GLU A 307 -35.99 -0.41 6.34
N SER A 308 -36.82 -0.77 7.33
CA SER A 308 -37.54 -2.05 7.29
C SER A 308 -38.97 -1.80 6.84
N SER A 309 -39.24 -1.92 5.54
CA SER A 309 -40.51 -2.40 4.96
C SER A 309 -40.68 -1.97 3.50
N THR A 310 -40.24 -2.77 2.54
CA THR A 310 -41.14 -3.25 1.47
C THR A 310 -40.53 -4.44 0.72
N GLN A 311 -41.40 -5.37 0.35
CA GLN A 311 -41.11 -6.67 -0.26
C GLN A 311 -40.88 -6.58 -1.78
N ASN A 312 -40.11 -7.57 -2.28
CA ASN A 312 -40.16 -8.28 -3.56
C ASN A 312 -40.62 -7.57 -4.85
N SER A 313 -39.79 -7.69 -5.89
CA SER A 313 -40.22 -8.39 -7.12
C SER A 313 -39.02 -8.95 -7.89
N ASP A 314 -39.16 -10.19 -8.32
CA ASP A 314 -38.27 -10.94 -9.20
C ASP A 314 -38.30 -10.39 -10.63
N SER A 315 -37.15 -10.41 -11.30
CA SER A 315 -37.12 -10.64 -12.75
C SER A 315 -35.77 -11.24 -13.16
N ASN A 316 -35.85 -12.50 -13.61
CA ASN A 316 -34.81 -13.25 -14.29
C ASN A 316 -34.32 -12.52 -15.55
N ASN A 317 -33.01 -12.55 -15.80
CA ASN A 317 -32.50 -12.71 -17.16
C ASN A 317 -31.11 -13.35 -17.16
N THR A 318 -30.95 -14.30 -18.08
CA THR A 318 -29.78 -15.14 -18.33
C THR A 318 -28.58 -14.37 -18.90
N PRO A 319 -27.34 -14.91 -18.74
CA PRO A 319 -26.12 -14.24 -19.16
C PRO A 319 -25.71 -14.65 -20.59
N ASP A 320 -25.33 -13.68 -21.41
CA ASP A 320 -24.53 -13.94 -22.61
C ASP A 320 -23.09 -13.47 -22.38
N GLU A 321 -22.16 -14.39 -22.63
CA GLU A 321 -20.73 -14.19 -22.77
C GLU A 321 -20.44 -13.59 -24.16
N ASP A 322 -19.67 -12.50 -24.26
CA ASP A 322 -18.34 -12.52 -24.88
C ASP A 322 -17.65 -11.13 -24.81
N SER A 323 -16.33 -11.20 -24.95
CA SER A 323 -15.28 -10.20 -24.91
C SER A 323 -15.44 -8.98 -25.84
N SER A 324 -14.77 -7.89 -25.41
CA SER A 324 -14.21 -6.76 -26.19
C SER A 324 -14.96 -5.43 -26.13
N ALA A 325 -14.24 -4.43 -25.59
CA ALA A 325 -14.45 -2.98 -25.71
C ALA A 325 -15.91 -2.49 -25.79
N LEU A 326 -16.53 -2.26 -24.63
CA LEU A 326 -17.76 -1.48 -24.54
C LEU A 326 -17.43 -0.06 -24.09
N TYR A 327 -17.25 0.82 -25.08
CA TYR A 327 -17.55 2.23 -24.91
C TYR A 327 -19.07 2.30 -24.72
N ASP A 328 -19.50 2.55 -23.49
CA ASP A 328 -20.91 2.67 -23.16
C ASP A 328 -21.40 4.04 -23.60
N ALA A 329 -22.30 4.08 -24.58
CA ALA A 329 -22.86 5.30 -25.17
C ALA A 329 -23.78 6.08 -24.20
N ASP A 330 -23.92 5.61 -22.95
CA ASP A 330 -24.61 6.27 -21.82
C ASP A 330 -23.65 6.56 -20.65
N SER A 331 -22.38 6.88 -20.93
CA SER A 331 -21.35 7.09 -19.89
C SER A 331 -21.67 8.29 -18.99
N LYS A 332 -22.39 8.03 -17.90
CA LYS A 332 -22.56 8.97 -16.79
C LYS A 332 -21.21 9.21 -16.13
N PRO A 333 -20.92 10.45 -15.69
CA PRO A 333 -19.70 10.74 -14.95
C PRO A 333 -19.57 9.88 -13.69
N ILE A 334 -18.35 9.54 -13.29
CA ILE A 334 -18.11 8.68 -12.12
C ILE A 334 -18.76 9.21 -10.84
N PHE A 335 -18.90 10.53 -10.67
CA PHE A 335 -19.51 11.15 -9.50
C PHE A 335 -21.04 11.06 -9.48
N GLU A 336 -21.65 10.53 -10.54
CA GLU A 336 -23.06 10.16 -10.60
C GLU A 336 -23.25 8.63 -10.40
N THR A 337 -22.16 7.89 -10.20
CA THR A 337 -22.18 6.45 -9.89
C THR A 337 -22.18 6.20 -8.39
N SER A 338 -22.30 4.93 -7.98
CA SER A 338 -22.19 4.50 -6.58
C SER A 338 -20.75 4.36 -6.09
N MET A 339 -19.74 4.81 -6.84
CA MET A 339 -18.35 4.68 -6.40
C MET A 339 -18.12 5.52 -5.13
N PRO A 340 -17.62 4.93 -4.04
CA PRO A 340 -17.59 5.59 -2.74
C PRO A 340 -16.50 6.66 -2.62
N GLY A 341 -16.80 7.67 -1.80
CA GLY A 341 -15.86 8.75 -1.45
C GLY A 341 -15.56 9.76 -2.57
N LEU A 342 -16.41 9.81 -3.59
CA LEU A 342 -16.37 10.82 -4.65
C LEU A 342 -17.02 12.13 -4.18
N LEU A 343 -16.57 13.26 -4.73
CA LEU A 343 -17.28 14.53 -4.56
C LEU A 343 -18.58 14.52 -5.37
N SER A 344 -19.67 15.02 -4.79
CA SER A 344 -20.91 15.23 -5.54
C SER A 344 -20.74 16.31 -6.61
N LYS A 345 -21.60 16.32 -7.63
CA LYS A 345 -21.65 17.38 -8.65
C LYS A 345 -21.71 18.78 -8.02
N SER A 346 -22.51 18.94 -6.95
CA SER A 346 -22.61 20.20 -6.23
C SER A 346 -21.28 20.59 -5.57
N ASP A 347 -20.60 19.66 -4.90
CA ASP A 347 -19.32 19.93 -4.25
C ASP A 347 -18.21 20.24 -5.27
N ILE A 348 -18.22 19.59 -6.43
CA ILE A 348 -17.32 19.92 -7.53
C ILE A 348 -17.52 21.39 -7.93
N LEU A 349 -18.75 21.82 -8.18
CA LEU A 349 -19.05 23.18 -8.64
C LEU A 349 -18.87 24.27 -7.58
N THR A 350 -19.02 23.94 -6.29
CA THR A 350 -19.10 24.95 -5.21
C THR A 350 -17.94 24.92 -4.21
N LYS A 351 -17.22 23.80 -4.12
CA LYS A 351 -16.18 23.60 -3.09
C LYS A 351 -14.83 23.19 -3.67
N SER A 352 -14.74 22.85 -4.94
CA SER A 352 -13.50 22.40 -5.56
C SER A 352 -12.81 23.53 -6.33
N PRO A 353 -11.49 23.43 -6.55
CA PRO A 353 -10.76 24.41 -7.35
C PRO A 353 -10.92 24.13 -8.86
N LEU A 354 -12.09 23.66 -9.31
CA LEU A 354 -12.33 23.16 -10.66
C LEU A 354 -11.82 24.14 -11.72
N ASP A 355 -12.11 25.43 -11.57
CA ASP A 355 -11.73 26.49 -12.52
C ASP A 355 -10.24 26.90 -12.44
N HIS A 356 -9.54 26.48 -11.39
CA HIS A 356 -8.14 26.81 -11.12
C HIS A 356 -7.22 25.57 -11.16
N VAL A 357 -7.72 24.43 -11.66
CA VAL A 357 -6.87 23.26 -11.87
C VAL A 357 -5.81 23.61 -12.89
N LYS A 358 -4.56 23.30 -12.58
CA LYS A 358 -3.45 23.56 -13.50
C LYS A 358 -3.44 22.54 -14.62
N ILE A 359 -3.40 22.99 -15.85
CA ILE A 359 -3.24 22.17 -17.05
C ILE A 359 -1.94 22.54 -17.77
N ARG A 360 -1.17 21.53 -18.16
CA ARG A 360 0.05 21.71 -18.96
C ARG A 360 -0.27 21.45 -20.42
N ILE A 361 -0.08 22.48 -21.25
CA ILE A 361 -0.23 22.44 -22.70
C ILE A 361 1.14 22.78 -23.28
N SER A 362 1.72 21.86 -24.05
CA SER A 362 3.11 21.99 -24.52
C SER A 362 4.09 22.24 -23.37
N GLN A 363 4.74 23.41 -23.32
CA GLN A 363 5.73 23.79 -22.30
C GLN A 363 5.19 24.82 -21.30
N SER A 364 3.94 25.25 -21.43
CA SER A 364 3.30 26.22 -20.52
C SER A 364 2.29 25.54 -19.60
N VAL A 365 2.04 26.18 -18.46
CA VAL A 365 1.01 25.79 -17.50
C VAL A 365 -0.01 26.91 -17.44
N HIS A 366 -1.28 26.54 -17.55
CA HIS A 366 -2.44 27.41 -17.54
C HIS A 366 -3.42 26.95 -16.48
N GLU A 367 -4.34 27.82 -16.06
CA GLU A 367 -5.51 27.41 -15.30
C GLU A 367 -6.66 27.06 -16.25
N THR A 368 -7.51 26.14 -15.81
CA THR A 368 -8.60 25.62 -16.64
C THR A 368 -9.60 26.68 -17.09
N HIS A 369 -9.85 27.72 -16.31
CA HIS A 369 -10.73 28.83 -16.72
C HIS A 369 -10.19 29.64 -17.90
N GLU A 370 -8.88 29.55 -18.21
CA GLU A 370 -8.28 30.24 -19.35
C GLU A 370 -8.60 29.54 -20.68
N LEU A 371 -9.24 28.38 -20.66
CA LEU A 371 -9.55 27.59 -21.85
C LEU A 371 -10.84 28.06 -22.52
N VAL A 372 -10.82 28.20 -23.84
CA VAL A 372 -11.90 28.82 -24.63
C VAL A 372 -13.28 28.18 -24.41
N SER A 373 -13.36 26.85 -24.28
CA SER A 373 -14.64 26.14 -24.10
C SER A 373 -15.04 25.95 -22.63
N TRP A 374 -14.22 26.41 -21.67
CA TRP A 374 -14.37 26.02 -20.27
C TRP A 374 -15.70 26.47 -19.65
N GLU A 375 -16.09 27.71 -19.88
CA GLU A 375 -17.33 28.26 -19.32
C GLU A 375 -18.58 27.61 -19.92
N SER A 376 -18.55 27.34 -21.23
CA SER A 376 -19.66 26.74 -21.97
C SER A 376 -19.84 25.25 -21.73
N ASP A 377 -18.76 24.54 -21.37
CA ASP A 377 -18.79 23.10 -21.16
C ASP A 377 -19.50 22.72 -19.86
N SER A 378 -20.14 21.55 -19.86
CA SER A 378 -20.80 20.96 -18.70
C SER A 378 -19.89 19.94 -18.03
N VAL A 379 -19.82 19.97 -16.70
CA VAL A 379 -19.13 18.91 -15.92
C VAL A 379 -19.75 17.53 -16.14
N GLY A 380 -20.99 17.45 -16.61
CA GLY A 380 -21.67 16.18 -16.90
C GLY A 380 -21.31 15.57 -18.25
N ASN A 381 -20.61 16.30 -19.12
CA ASN A 381 -20.19 15.79 -20.43
C ASN A 381 -18.82 15.13 -20.30
N VAL A 382 -18.79 13.80 -20.18
CA VAL A 382 -17.57 12.99 -20.00
C VAL A 382 -16.57 13.09 -21.15
N ASP A 383 -17.01 13.50 -22.34
CA ASP A 383 -16.15 13.69 -23.51
C ASP A 383 -15.54 15.10 -23.56
N SER A 384 -16.03 16.03 -22.73
CA SER A 384 -15.47 17.38 -22.64
C SER A 384 -14.28 17.43 -21.70
N LEU A 385 -13.36 18.37 -21.94
CA LEU A 385 -12.23 18.61 -21.06
C LEU A 385 -12.68 18.95 -19.63
N LYS A 386 -13.76 19.72 -19.49
CA LYS A 386 -14.35 20.07 -18.19
C LYS A 386 -14.91 18.84 -17.47
N GLY A 387 -15.59 17.94 -18.19
CA GLY A 387 -16.08 16.68 -17.62
C GLY A 387 -14.95 15.77 -17.16
N ILE A 388 -13.93 15.55 -18.00
CA ILE A 388 -12.77 14.71 -17.64
C ILE A 388 -12.04 15.26 -16.40
N ILE A 389 -11.84 16.58 -16.34
CA ILE A 389 -11.23 17.21 -15.17
C ILE A 389 -12.15 17.13 -13.95
N ALA A 390 -13.47 17.31 -14.10
CA ALA A 390 -14.44 17.16 -13.02
C ALA A 390 -14.45 15.74 -12.43
N GLU A 391 -14.34 14.70 -13.26
CA GLU A 391 -14.19 13.31 -12.80
C GLU A 391 -12.91 13.14 -11.98
N LEU A 392 -11.78 13.60 -12.50
CA LEU A 392 -10.51 13.52 -11.78
C LEU A 392 -10.57 14.28 -10.46
N VAL A 393 -11.08 15.52 -10.45
CA VAL A 393 -11.29 16.36 -9.25
C VAL A 393 -12.16 15.64 -8.23
N SER A 394 -13.23 14.99 -8.67
CA SER A 394 -14.09 14.21 -7.78
C SER A 394 -13.35 13.06 -7.10
N ALA A 395 -12.57 12.30 -7.87
CA ALA A 395 -11.83 11.15 -7.35
C ALA A 395 -10.63 11.54 -6.46
N VAL A 396 -9.90 12.61 -6.80
CA VAL A 396 -8.74 13.08 -6.01
C VAL A 396 -9.15 13.93 -4.81
N GLY A 397 -10.32 14.58 -4.86
CA GLY A 397 -10.83 15.46 -3.82
C GLY A 397 -10.32 16.90 -3.87
N VAL A 398 -11.04 17.79 -3.20
CA VAL A 398 -10.86 19.26 -3.25
C VAL A 398 -9.42 19.70 -3.02
N LYS A 399 -8.79 19.24 -1.93
CA LYS A 399 -7.45 19.70 -1.55
C LYS A 399 -6.40 19.33 -2.62
N LEU A 400 -6.37 18.06 -3.01
CA LEU A 400 -5.37 17.56 -3.96
C LEU A 400 -5.63 18.10 -5.37
N ALA A 401 -6.88 18.34 -5.74
CA ALA A 401 -7.21 18.96 -7.01
C ALA A 401 -6.51 20.33 -7.22
N GLY A 402 -6.27 21.09 -6.16
CA GLY A 402 -5.56 22.38 -6.25
C GLY A 402 -4.04 22.26 -6.36
N GLU A 403 -3.49 21.09 -6.07
CA GLU A 403 -2.04 20.84 -6.06
C GLU A 403 -1.57 20.11 -7.34
N MET A 404 -2.50 19.53 -8.11
CA MET A 404 -2.16 18.73 -9.29
C MET A 404 -1.93 19.57 -10.55
N VAL A 405 -1.15 19.02 -11.47
CA VAL A 405 -1.01 19.53 -12.83
C VAL A 405 -1.42 18.43 -13.80
N VAL A 406 -2.51 18.65 -14.53
CA VAL A 406 -3.07 17.71 -15.50
C VAL A 406 -2.44 17.96 -16.87
N TYR A 407 -2.31 16.92 -17.68
CA TYR A 407 -1.95 17.05 -19.08
C TYR A 407 -2.60 15.91 -19.86
N PHE A 408 -2.91 16.17 -21.12
CA PHE A 408 -3.53 15.22 -22.03
C PHE A 408 -2.47 14.78 -23.05
N ARG A 409 -2.47 13.51 -23.42
CA ARG A 409 -1.56 12.95 -24.43
C ARG A 409 -2.32 12.61 -25.70
#